data_AF-A0A202E4H5-F1
#
_entry.id   AF-A0A202E4H5-F1
#
_cell.length_a   1.000
_cell.length_b   1.000
_cell.length_c   1.000
_cell.angle_alpha   90.00
_cell.angle_beta   90.00
_cell.angle_gamma   90.00
#
_symmetry.space_group_name_H-M   'P 1'
#
loop_
_entity.id
_entity.type
_entity.pdbx_description
1 polymer ?
#
loop_
_entity_poly.entity_id
_entity_poly.type
_entity_poly.pdbx_seq_one_letter_code
_entity_poly.pdbx_strand_id
1 'polypeptide(L)' 'MPTNDLQRRDDLIIAAALARFSYYIEGVDPELGEEAWQLGADRLVDYDLEPMDAVDELEIGE' A
#
# COMPACT_ATOMS: atom_id res chain seq x y z
N MET A 1 -11.20 9.23 -21.25
CA MET A 1 -11.01 8.00 -20.46
C MET A 1 -10.67 8.42 -19.04
N PRO A 2 -11.66 8.48 -18.13
CA PRO A 2 -11.44 8.83 -16.73
C PRO A 2 -11.27 7.53 -15.93
N THR A 3 -10.13 6.86 -16.10
CA THR A 3 -9.83 5.58 -15.42
C THR A 3 -8.53 5.61 -14.62
N ASN A 4 -7.60 6.51 -14.96
CA ASN A 4 -6.30 6.56 -14.30
C ASN A 4 -6.37 7.02 -12.85
N ASP A 5 -7.20 8.02 -12.53
CA ASP A 5 -7.24 8.59 -11.17
C ASP A 5 -7.89 7.66 -10.15
N LEU A 6 -8.95 6.94 -10.56
CA LEU A 6 -9.59 5.94 -9.72
C LEU A 6 -8.68 4.73 -9.47
N GLN A 7 -8.00 4.27 -10.53
CA GLN A 7 -7.07 3.15 -10.43
C GLN A 7 -5.86 3.50 -9.55
N ARG A 8 -5.29 4.70 -9.74
CA ARG A 8 -4.22 5.23 -8.88
C ARG A 8 -4.65 5.27 -7.42
N ARG A 9 -5.84 5.81 -7.14
CA ARG A 9 -6.36 5.87 -5.77
C ARG A 9 -6.56 4.49 -5.15
N ASP A 10 -7.12 3.54 -5.90
CA ASP A 10 -7.34 2.18 -5.41
C ASP A 10 -6.01 1.47 -5.11
N ASP A 11 -5.01 1.63 -5.98
CA ASP A 11 -3.68 1.06 -5.77
C ASP A 11 -2.99 1.65 -4.53
N LEU A 12 -3.09 2.96 -4.31
CA LEU A 12 -2.59 3.61 -3.10
C LEU A 12 -3.29 3.06 -1.85
N ILE A 13 -4.62 2.89 -1.88
CA ILE A 13 -5.39 2.37 -0.73
C ILE A 13 -4.98 0.93 -0.42
N ILE A 14 -4.82 0.11 -1.46
CA ILE A 14 -4.40 -1.29 -1.33
C ILE A 14 -2.99 -1.35 -0.74
N ALA A 15 -2.06 -0.53 -1.24
CA ALA A 15 -0.69 -0.49 -0.75
C ALA A 15 -0.63 -0.07 0.72
N ALA A 16 -1.35 0.98 1.12
CA ALA A 16 -1.42 1.44 2.50
C ALA A 16 -2.03 0.39 3.43
N ALA A 17 -3.09 -0.31 2.98
CA ALA A 17 -3.72 -1.37 3.76
C ALA A 17 -2.76 -2.56 3.98
N LEU A 18 -2.04 -2.97 2.95
CA LEU A 18 -1.08 -4.07 2.99
C LEU A 18 0.14 -3.73 3.86
N ALA A 19 0.67 -2.51 3.76
CA ALA A 19 1.76 -2.04 4.62
C ALA A 19 1.34 -1.98 6.10
N ARG A 20 0.11 -1.54 6.38
CA ARG A 20 -0.42 -1.57 7.75
C ARG A 20 -0.65 -2.99 8.25
N PHE A 21 -1.13 -3.87 7.38
CA PHE A 21 -1.35 -5.27 7.71
C PHE A 21 -0.03 -5.99 8.01
N SER A 22 1.01 -5.77 7.20
CA SER A 22 2.33 -6.38 7.42
C SER A 22 2.88 -6.05 8.81
N TYR A 23 2.78 -4.78 9.23
CA TYR A 23 3.21 -4.33 10.55
C TYR A 23 2.49 -5.07 11.69
N TYR A 24 1.17 -5.30 11.57
CA TYR A 24 0.41 -5.97 12.64
C TYR A 24 0.59 -7.49 12.65
N ILE A 25 0.85 -8.10 11.49
CA ILE A 25 0.95 -9.55 11.38
C ILE A 25 2.38 -10.06 11.61
N GLU A 26 3.41 -9.21 11.53
CA GLU A 26 4.83 -9.59 11.70
C GLU A 26 5.09 -10.42 12.97
N GLY A 27 4.41 -10.12 14.08
CA GLY A 27 4.55 -10.87 15.34
C GLY A 27 3.77 -12.19 15.42
N VAL A 28 2.84 -12.44 14.48
CA VAL A 28 1.96 -13.62 14.44
C VAL A 28 2.38 -14.56 13.33
N ASP A 29 2.60 -14.01 12.13
CA ASP A 29 3.01 -14.71 10.93
C ASP A 29 3.97 -13.79 10.12
N PRO A 30 5.28 -13.89 10.37
CA PRO A 30 6.27 -13.05 9.71
C PRO A 30 6.31 -13.23 8.19
N GLU A 31 6.06 -14.45 7.70
CA GLU A 31 6.08 -14.77 6.27
C GLU A 31 4.91 -14.08 5.56
N LEU A 32 3.71 -14.16 6.15
CA LEU A 32 2.54 -13.43 5.66
C LEU A 32 2.71 -11.91 5.73
N GLY A 33 3.44 -11.43 6.74
CA GLY A 33 3.79 -10.01 6.86
C GLY A 33 4.72 -9.54 5.73
N GLU A 34 5.75 -10.31 5.43
CA GLU A 34 6.66 -10.03 4.32
C GLU A 34 5.94 -10.07 2.97
N GLU A 35 5.10 -11.08 2.73
CA GLU A 35 4.30 -11.18 1.51
C GLU A 35 3.38 -9.98 1.32
N ALA A 36 2.70 -9.54 2.39
CA ALA A 36 1.84 -8.37 2.34
C ALA A 36 2.63 -7.09 2.04
N TRP A 37 3.80 -6.91 2.65
CA TRP A 37 4.66 -5.77 2.36
C TRP A 37 5.10 -5.74 0.89
N GLN A 38 5.57 -6.86 0.35
CA GLN A 38 5.99 -6.98 -1.05
C GLN A 38 4.82 -6.68 -2.01
N LEU A 39 3.64 -7.25 -1.73
CA LEU A 39 2.45 -7.00 -2.55
C LEU A 39 2.02 -5.53 -2.52
N GLY A 40 2.16 -4.85 -1.37
CA GLY A 40 1.90 -3.42 -1.25
C GLY A 40 2.89 -2.56 -2.04
N ALA A 41 4.18 -2.90 -1.98
CA ALA A 41 5.22 -2.23 -2.74
C ALA A 41 5.03 -2.42 -4.26
N ASP A 42 4.67 -3.62 -4.72
CA ASP A 42 4.41 -3.91 -6.14
C ASP A 42 3.29 -3.04 -6.72
N ARG A 43 2.31 -2.60 -5.90
CA ARG A 43 1.25 -1.68 -6.34
C ARG A 43 1.70 -0.25 -6.52
N LEU A 44 2.86 0.12 -6.00
CA LEU A 44 3.37 1.49 -6.06
C LEU A 44 4.49 1.69 -7.07
N VAL A 45 5.03 0.61 -7.64
CA VAL A 45 6.11 0.64 -8.65
C VAL A 45 5.75 1.56 -9.83
N ASP A 46 4.50 1.53 -10.29
CA ASP A 46 4.05 2.34 -11.43
C ASP A 46 3.88 3.84 -11.08
N TYR A 47 3.93 4.19 -9.80
CA TYR A 47 3.71 5.55 -9.29
C TYR A 47 4.97 6.18 -8.68
N ASP A 48 6.09 5.45 -8.60
CA ASP A 48 7.35 5.88 -7.98
C ASP A 48 7.17 6.34 -6.52
N LEU A 49 6.35 5.60 -5.77
CA LEU A 49 6.01 5.88 -4.37
C LEU A 49 6.43 4.72 -3.46
N GLU A 50 6.85 5.04 -2.24
CA GLU A 50 6.96 4.04 -1.17
C GLU A 50 5.63 3.87 -0.44
N PRO A 51 5.41 2.73 0.26
CA PRO A 51 4.15 2.50 0.99
C PRO A 51 3.80 3.55 2.04
N MET A 52 4.79 4.27 2.58
CA MET A 52 4.55 5.39 3.48
C MET A 52 4.06 6.64 2.72
N ASP A 53 4.60 6.91 1.53
CA ASP A 53 4.16 8.03 0.69
C ASP A 53 2.71 7.86 0.22
N ALA A 54 2.24 6.62 0.07
CA ALA A 54 0.85 6.34 -0.27
C ALA A 54 -0.15 6.80 0.80
N VAL A 55 0.24 6.83 2.07
CA VAL A 55 -0.62 7.34 3.15
C VAL A 55 -0.75 8.86 3.07
N ASP A 56 0.36 9.54 2.80
CA ASP A 56 0.42 11.00 2.65
C ASP A 56 -0.35 11.47 1.41
N GLU A 57 -0.20 10.77 0.27
CA GLU A 57 -0.92 11.08 -0.99
C GLU A 57 -2.44 10.84 -0.88
N LEU A 58 -2.88 9.94 0.00
CA LEU A 58 -4.30 9.69 0.24
C LEU A 58 -4.93 10.64 1.26
N GLU A 59 -4.17 11.54 1.87
CA GLU A 59 -4.60 12.41 2.98
C GLU A 59 -5.26 11.60 4.13
N ILE A 60 -4.89 10.33 4.30
CA ILE A 60 -5.47 9.47 5.36
C ILE A 60 -4.76 9.78 6.66
N GLY A 61 -5.37 10.63 7.49
CA GLY A 61 -4.87 10.93 8.84
C GLY A 61 -4.99 12.37 9.31
N GLU A 62 -5.68 13.25 8.58
CA GLU A 62 -6.13 14.55 9.10
C GLU A 62 -7.41 14.45 9.96
#